data_AF-A0A936WUQ4-F1
#
_entry.id   AF-A0A936WUQ4-F1
#
_cell.length_a   1.000
_cell.length_b   1.000
_cell.length_c   1.000
_cell.angle_alpha   90.00
_cell.angle_beta   90.00
_cell.angle_gamma   90.00
#
_symmetry.space_group_name_H-M   'P 1'
#
loop_
_entity.id
_entity.type
_entity.pdbx_description
1 polymer ?
#
loop_
_entity_poly.entity_id
_entity_poly.type
_entity_poly.pdbx_seq_one_letter_code
_entity_poly.pdbx_strand_id
1 'polypeptide(L)'
;MKQRHILRTLVIALFVLLTTGFSLFPPSNELRLPATGEALAKQYCTNCHVFPEPSLLDKSTWKEKVLPNMGWRLGIRKGNADPFADMEEDEAVLVRELKVFPTTPLLSEENWNKIVEYYLQKAPNNPLPQDDHPIAKNNLSRFKGETIFIGEKQAPKTTLLKYDSLRSHLYIGDASNEVSVLQPDLQFASYWQVESAPVDVDFPKDGPVQVLCIGSITPSEKRRAV
;
A
#
# COMPACT_ATOMS: atom_id res chain seq x y z
N MET A 1 24.56 -68.26 2.06
CA MET A 1 24.77 -67.02 2.87
C MET A 1 25.70 -65.98 2.21
N LYS A 2 26.76 -66.36 1.48
CA LYS A 2 27.73 -65.41 0.87
C LYS A 2 27.20 -64.47 -0.24
N GLN A 3 26.25 -64.91 -1.08
CA GLN A 3 25.76 -64.11 -2.23
C GLN A 3 24.93 -62.88 -1.84
N ARG A 4 24.16 -62.97 -0.74
CA ARG A 4 23.31 -61.87 -0.24
C ARG A 4 24.12 -60.72 0.37
N HIS A 5 25.33 -61.00 0.86
CA HIS A 5 26.20 -59.96 1.41
C HIS A 5 26.86 -59.15 0.30
N ILE A 6 27.33 -59.81 -0.77
CA ILE A 6 27.99 -59.13 -1.92
C ILE A 6 27.01 -58.20 -2.66
N LEU A 7 25.75 -58.62 -2.81
CA LEU A 7 24.72 -57.78 -3.43
C LEU A 7 24.35 -56.56 -2.56
N ARG A 8 24.38 -56.71 -1.22
CA ARG A 8 24.14 -55.61 -0.29
C ARG A 8 25.29 -54.60 -0.26
N THR A 9 26.55 -55.05 -0.33
CA THR A 9 27.68 -54.12 -0.41
C THR A 9 27.75 -53.37 -1.75
N LEU A 10 27.40 -54.03 -2.87
CA LEU A 10 27.34 -53.38 -4.18
C LEU A 10 26.23 -52.32 -4.28
N VAL A 11 25.06 -52.57 -3.70
CA VAL A 11 23.95 -51.60 -3.70
C VAL A 11 24.26 -50.39 -2.81
N ILE A 12 24.92 -50.59 -1.67
CA ILE A 12 25.34 -49.48 -0.78
C ILE A 12 26.45 -48.64 -1.43
N ALA A 13 27.42 -49.26 -2.11
CA ALA A 13 28.48 -48.54 -2.82
C ALA A 13 27.94 -47.69 -4.00
N LEU A 14 26.92 -48.18 -4.71
CA LEU A 14 26.28 -47.44 -5.81
C LEU A 14 25.46 -46.25 -5.29
N PHE A 15 24.87 -46.35 -4.09
CA PHE A 15 24.11 -45.26 -3.48
C PHE A 15 25.02 -44.12 -2.95
N VAL A 16 26.22 -44.45 -2.45
CA VAL A 16 27.20 -43.45 -1.98
C VAL A 16 27.83 -42.67 -3.14
N LEU A 17 28.01 -43.31 -4.31
CA LEU A 17 28.47 -42.65 -5.53
C LEU A 17 27.42 -41.71 -6.15
N LEU A 18 26.13 -41.98 -5.95
CA LEU A 18 25.04 -41.09 -6.41
C LEU A 18 24.83 -39.87 -5.49
N THR A 19 25.17 -39.95 -4.20
CA THR A 19 25.05 -38.80 -3.28
C THR A 19 26.29 -37.92 -3.21
N THR A 20 27.41 -38.34 -3.82
CA THR A 20 28.68 -37.58 -3.83
C THR A 20 28.99 -36.92 -5.18
N GLY A 21 28.14 -37.12 -6.18
CA GLY A 21 28.35 -36.66 -7.56
C GLY A 21 27.67 -35.34 -7.98
N PHE A 22 27.12 -34.55 -7.05
CA PHE A 22 26.44 -33.28 -7.39
C PHE A 22 27.03 -32.09 -6.63
N SER A 23 28.24 -31.68 -7.00
CA SER A 23 28.78 -30.31 -6.82
C SER A 23 30.12 -30.17 -7.54
N LEU A 24 30.12 -30.37 -8.86
CA LEU A 24 31.20 -29.90 -9.75
C LEU A 24 30.65 -28.79 -10.66
N PHE A 25 29.94 -27.83 -10.08
CA PHE A 25 29.86 -26.51 -10.66
C PHE A 25 30.79 -25.63 -9.82
N PRO A 26 31.98 -25.24 -10.33
CA PRO A 26 32.68 -24.12 -9.71
C PRO A 26 31.68 -22.96 -9.63
N PRO A 27 31.66 -22.15 -8.56
CA PRO A 27 30.88 -20.92 -8.60
C PRO A 27 31.35 -20.18 -9.85
N SER A 28 30.46 -20.04 -10.83
CA SER A 28 30.75 -19.29 -12.02
C SER A 28 31.03 -17.87 -11.56
N ASN A 29 32.31 -17.56 -11.40
CA ASN A 29 32.82 -16.22 -11.22
C ASN A 29 32.74 -15.53 -12.59
N GLU A 30 31.57 -15.61 -13.24
CA GLU A 30 31.22 -14.65 -14.25
C GLU A 30 31.31 -13.31 -13.55
N LEU A 31 32.18 -12.46 -14.09
CA LEU A 31 32.28 -11.07 -13.73
C LEU A 31 30.89 -10.46 -13.95
N ARG A 32 30.04 -10.52 -12.92
CA ARG A 32 28.66 -10.06 -12.98
C ARG A 32 28.78 -8.57 -13.27
N LEU A 33 28.43 -8.18 -14.50
CA LEU A 33 28.42 -6.76 -14.88
C LEU A 33 27.66 -6.00 -13.79
N PRO A 34 28.17 -4.84 -13.33
CA PRO A 34 27.49 -4.06 -12.31
C PRO A 34 26.05 -3.86 -12.73
N ALA A 35 25.10 -4.31 -11.89
CA ALA A 35 23.69 -4.19 -12.22
C ALA A 35 23.34 -2.72 -12.48
N THR A 36 22.61 -2.48 -13.57
CA THR A 36 22.18 -1.12 -13.93
C THR A 36 21.19 -0.58 -12.89
N GLY A 37 21.06 0.74 -12.78
CA GLY A 37 20.08 1.37 -11.90
C GLY A 37 18.65 0.89 -12.17
N GLU A 38 18.29 0.67 -13.43
CA GLU A 38 17.00 0.10 -13.82
C GLU A 38 16.82 -1.33 -13.32
N ALA A 39 17.80 -2.21 -13.51
CA ALA A 39 17.73 -3.59 -13.06
C ALA A 39 17.63 -3.67 -11.53
N LEU A 40 18.41 -2.85 -10.83
CA LEU A 40 18.34 -2.72 -9.37
C LEU A 40 16.97 -2.17 -8.92
N ALA A 41 16.43 -1.16 -9.59
CA ALA A 41 15.11 -0.62 -9.28
C ALA A 41 14.02 -1.68 -9.49
N LYS A 42 14.08 -2.43 -10.59
CA LYS A 42 13.16 -3.55 -10.86
C LYS A 42 13.32 -4.70 -9.87
N GLN A 43 14.47 -4.87 -9.24
CA GLN A 43 14.68 -5.90 -8.23
C GLN A 43 14.17 -5.46 -6.84
N TYR A 44 14.46 -4.22 -6.44
CA TYR A 44 14.19 -3.75 -5.07
C TYR A 44 12.85 -3.04 -4.93
N CYS A 45 12.43 -2.24 -5.92
CA CYS A 45 11.21 -1.45 -5.86
C CYS A 45 9.94 -2.25 -6.20
N THR A 46 10.05 -3.52 -6.60
CA THR A 46 8.91 -4.41 -6.87
C THR A 46 8.64 -5.41 -5.76
N ASN A 47 9.45 -5.41 -4.70
CA ASN A 47 9.33 -6.40 -3.63
C ASN A 47 8.07 -6.19 -2.77
N CYS A 48 7.52 -4.97 -2.75
CA CYS A 48 6.36 -4.63 -1.93
C CYS A 48 5.11 -4.29 -2.75
N HIS A 49 5.26 -3.75 -3.96
CA HIS A 49 4.16 -3.33 -4.83
C HIS A 49 4.61 -3.35 -6.30
N VAL A 50 3.72 -2.94 -7.21
CA VAL A 50 4.03 -2.82 -8.63
C VAL A 50 5.23 -1.89 -8.90
N PHE A 51 6.04 -2.19 -9.92
CA PHE A 51 7.16 -1.33 -10.31
C PHE A 51 6.69 0.09 -10.63
N PRO A 52 7.17 1.11 -9.90
CA PRO A 52 6.76 2.48 -10.18
C PRO A 52 7.66 3.06 -11.29
N GLU A 53 7.12 3.25 -12.49
CA GLU A 53 7.90 3.82 -13.59
C GLU A 53 8.35 5.26 -13.30
N PRO A 54 9.57 5.69 -13.70
CA PRO A 54 10.05 7.04 -13.49
C PRO A 54 9.15 8.13 -14.10
N SER A 55 8.45 7.81 -15.19
CA SER A 55 7.53 8.70 -15.91
C SER A 55 6.30 9.13 -15.11
N LEU A 56 5.94 8.37 -14.07
CA LEU A 56 4.72 8.61 -13.28
C LEU A 56 4.75 9.92 -12.49
N LEU A 57 5.93 10.42 -12.14
CA LEU A 57 6.10 11.61 -11.31
C LEU A 57 7.23 12.47 -11.85
N ASP A 58 7.18 13.77 -11.55
CA ASP A 58 8.28 14.65 -11.89
C ASP A 58 9.53 14.39 -11.03
N LYS A 59 10.66 14.83 -11.55
CA LYS A 59 11.98 14.65 -10.94
C LYS A 59 12.09 15.26 -9.54
N SER A 60 11.43 16.38 -9.27
CA SER A 60 11.47 17.02 -7.95
C SER A 60 10.72 16.18 -6.92
N THR A 61 9.55 15.64 -7.29
CA THR A 61 8.76 14.74 -6.45
C THR A 61 9.53 13.44 -6.16
N TRP A 62 10.16 12.85 -7.17
CA TRP A 62 11.04 11.69 -6.97
C TRP A 62 12.19 11.99 -6.01
N LYS A 63 12.91 13.09 -6.23
CA LYS A 63 14.12 13.45 -5.48
C LYS A 63 13.83 13.81 -4.02
N GLU A 64 12.80 14.61 -3.79
CA GLU A 64 12.57 15.24 -2.48
C GLU A 64 11.56 14.47 -1.63
N LYS A 65 10.74 13.59 -2.22
CA LYS A 65 9.69 12.86 -1.50
C LYS A 65 9.83 11.35 -1.61
N VAL A 66 9.74 10.80 -2.82
CA VAL A 66 9.59 9.34 -2.99
C VAL A 66 10.89 8.59 -2.68
N LEU A 67 12.00 8.97 -3.29
CA LEU A 67 13.29 8.28 -3.09
C LEU A 67 13.78 8.35 -1.63
N PRO A 68 13.67 9.48 -0.90
CA PRO A 68 13.98 9.50 0.53
C PRO A 68 13.16 8.49 1.34
N ASN A 69 11.84 8.42 1.12
CA ASN A 69 10.98 7.49 1.85
C ASN A 69 11.28 6.02 1.50
N MET A 70 11.50 5.72 0.21
CA MET A 70 11.88 4.37 -0.23
C MET A 70 13.27 3.98 0.28
N GLY A 71 14.19 4.92 0.37
CA GLY A 71 15.50 4.73 1.00
C GLY A 71 15.33 4.23 2.43
N TRP A 72 14.44 4.83 3.23
CA TRP A 72 14.18 4.38 4.59
C TRP A 72 13.68 2.93 4.67
N ARG A 73 12.78 2.54 3.76
CA ARG A 73 12.23 1.16 3.64
C ARG A 73 13.28 0.13 3.25
N LEU A 74 14.36 0.56 2.59
CA LEU A 74 15.51 -0.28 2.25
C LEU A 74 16.66 -0.18 3.27
N GLY A 75 16.44 0.50 4.40
CA GLY A 75 17.45 0.70 5.43
C GLY A 75 18.52 1.74 5.10
N ILE A 76 18.34 2.52 4.03
CA ILE A 76 19.21 3.63 3.66
C ILE A 76 18.80 4.87 4.49
N ARG A 77 19.78 5.58 5.03
CA ARG A 77 19.58 6.84 5.78
C ARG A 77 20.39 7.95 5.12
N LYS A 78 19.80 9.14 5.01
CA LYS A 78 20.45 10.32 4.45
C LYS A 78 20.51 11.41 5.52
N GLY A 79 21.71 11.72 6.01
CA GLY A 79 21.92 12.70 7.06
C GLY A 79 21.17 12.34 8.35
N ASN A 80 20.59 13.36 9.01
CA ASN A 80 19.88 13.23 10.28
C ASN A 80 18.37 13.01 10.13
N ALA A 81 17.90 12.62 8.95
CA ALA A 81 16.47 12.46 8.70
C ALA A 81 15.93 11.22 9.43
N ASP A 82 14.92 11.42 10.27
CA ASP A 82 14.28 10.38 11.07
C ASP A 82 12.94 9.97 10.45
N PRO A 83 12.76 8.71 9.99
CA PRO A 83 11.49 8.24 9.45
C PRO A 83 10.33 8.22 10.46
N PHE A 84 10.60 8.41 11.75
CA PHE A 84 9.61 8.38 12.82
C PHE A 84 9.22 9.78 13.34
N ALA A 85 9.83 10.86 12.84
CA ALA A 85 9.69 12.21 13.42
C ALA A 85 8.24 12.72 13.48
N ASP A 86 7.44 12.38 12.46
CA ASP A 86 6.04 12.82 12.33
C ASP A 86 5.04 11.72 12.78
N MET A 87 5.52 10.65 13.42
CA MET A 87 4.67 9.55 13.91
C MET A 87 4.33 9.76 15.39
N GLU A 88 3.08 9.45 15.75
CA GLU A 88 2.69 9.30 17.16
C GLU A 88 3.54 8.20 17.83
N GLU A 89 3.92 8.37 19.10
CA GLU A 89 4.88 7.48 19.75
C GLU A 89 4.43 6.02 19.78
N ASP A 90 3.14 5.76 20.02
CA ASP A 90 2.54 4.42 20.00
C ASP A 90 2.56 3.78 18.60
N GLU A 91 2.42 4.56 17.53
CA GLU A 91 2.65 4.09 16.14
C GLU A 91 4.14 3.78 15.93
N ALA A 92 5.01 4.69 16.33
CA ALA A 92 6.45 4.57 16.10
C ALA A 92 7.02 3.31 16.76
N VAL A 93 6.56 2.95 17.97
CA VAL A 93 6.92 1.69 18.63
C VAL A 93 6.55 0.48 17.76
N LEU A 94 5.31 0.42 17.26
CA LEU A 94 4.85 -0.70 16.43
C LEU A 94 5.64 -0.80 15.12
N VAL A 95 5.87 0.33 14.44
CA VAL A 95 6.63 0.39 13.17
C VAL A 95 8.09 -0.06 13.38
N ARG A 96 8.70 0.27 14.52
CA ARG A 96 10.04 -0.19 14.91
C ARG A 96 10.07 -1.70 15.16
N GLU A 97 9.10 -2.23 15.92
CA GLU A 97 8.98 -3.66 16.22
C GLU A 97 8.82 -4.49 14.93
N LEU A 98 8.01 -3.99 14.00
CA LEU A 98 7.77 -4.61 12.69
C LEU A 98 8.92 -4.43 11.69
N LYS A 99 9.94 -3.62 12.03
CA LYS A 99 11.10 -3.32 11.19
C LYS A 99 10.71 -2.81 9.79
N VAL A 100 9.63 -2.03 9.70
CA VAL A 100 9.18 -1.40 8.44
C VAL A 100 10.29 -0.54 7.82
N PHE A 101 11.10 0.09 8.68
CA PHE A 101 12.34 0.77 8.29
C PHE A 101 13.54 0.04 8.90
N PRO A 102 14.15 -0.91 8.18
CA PRO A 102 15.29 -1.67 8.69
C PRO A 102 16.44 -0.76 9.14
N THR A 103 17.21 -1.23 10.13
CA THR A 103 18.45 -0.57 10.58
C THR A 103 19.68 -1.04 9.80
N THR A 104 19.59 -2.19 9.14
CA THR A 104 20.63 -2.72 8.25
C THR A 104 20.21 -2.50 6.79
N PRO A 105 21.04 -1.82 5.97
CA PRO A 105 20.78 -1.64 4.55
C PRO A 105 20.58 -2.96 3.80
N LEU A 106 19.56 -3.04 2.94
CA LEU A 106 19.29 -4.20 2.08
C LEU A 106 20.12 -4.24 0.79
N LEU A 107 20.80 -3.14 0.50
CA LEU A 107 21.70 -2.97 -0.64
C LEU A 107 22.83 -1.98 -0.26
N SER A 108 23.93 -2.03 -1.01
CA SER A 108 25.02 -1.06 -0.84
C SER A 108 24.58 0.34 -1.23
N GLU A 109 25.24 1.34 -0.64
CA GLU A 109 25.03 2.76 -0.99
C GLU A 109 25.31 3.03 -2.48
N GLU A 110 26.31 2.36 -3.05
CA GLU A 110 26.61 2.43 -4.50
C GLU A 110 25.41 1.98 -5.35
N ASN A 111 24.80 0.84 -5.00
CA ASN A 111 23.65 0.32 -5.74
C ASN A 111 22.41 1.19 -5.52
N TRP A 112 22.22 1.74 -4.33
CA TRP A 112 21.16 2.72 -4.06
C TRP A 112 21.34 3.99 -4.92
N ASN A 113 22.56 4.52 -5.02
CA ASN A 113 22.84 5.70 -5.85
C ASN A 113 22.58 5.45 -7.33
N LYS A 114 22.84 4.23 -7.85
CA LYS A 114 22.44 3.84 -9.22
C LYS A 114 20.92 3.87 -9.42
N ILE A 115 20.14 3.41 -8.44
CA ILE A 115 18.67 3.50 -8.48
C ILE A 115 18.23 4.97 -8.51
N VAL A 116 18.75 5.79 -7.59
CA VAL A 116 18.45 7.23 -7.53
C VAL A 116 18.75 7.90 -8.86
N GLU A 117 19.94 7.67 -9.42
CA GLU A 117 20.35 8.23 -10.70
C GLU A 117 19.41 7.80 -11.84
N TYR A 118 19.05 6.52 -11.91
CA TYR A 118 18.10 6.02 -12.91
C TYR A 118 16.77 6.77 -12.86
N TYR A 119 16.16 6.92 -11.68
CA TYR A 119 14.90 7.68 -11.55
C TYR A 119 15.09 9.16 -11.93
N LEU A 120 16.16 9.82 -11.48
CA LEU A 120 16.37 11.24 -11.76
C LEU A 120 16.75 11.53 -13.21
N GLN A 121 17.33 10.56 -13.93
CA GLN A 121 17.61 10.68 -15.36
C GLN A 121 16.37 10.41 -16.22
N LYS A 122 15.52 9.48 -15.81
CA LYS A 122 14.36 9.04 -16.61
C LYS A 122 13.06 9.75 -16.28
N ALA A 123 12.94 10.34 -15.09
CA ALA A 123 11.76 11.11 -14.71
C ALA A 123 11.65 12.42 -15.52
N PRO A 124 10.44 12.81 -15.94
CA PRO A 124 10.20 14.09 -16.59
C PRO A 124 10.45 15.26 -15.63
N ASN A 125 10.68 16.46 -16.18
CA ASN A 125 10.84 17.66 -15.35
C ASN A 125 9.51 18.18 -14.78
N ASN A 126 8.39 17.87 -15.44
CA ASN A 126 7.04 18.22 -15.02
C ASN A 126 6.18 16.95 -14.98
N PRO A 127 5.13 16.90 -14.14
CA PRO A 127 4.22 15.77 -14.11
C PRO A 127 3.52 15.62 -15.48
N LEU A 128 3.19 14.38 -15.83
CA LEU A 128 2.37 14.12 -17.01
C LEU A 128 0.98 14.76 -16.82
N PRO A 129 0.36 15.28 -17.90
CA PRO A 129 -1.01 15.76 -17.81
C PRO A 129 -1.92 14.61 -17.36
N GLN A 130 -2.87 14.93 -16.49
CA GLN A 130 -3.93 14.01 -16.14
C GLN A 130 -4.81 13.77 -17.38
N ASP A 131 -5.27 12.54 -17.56
CA ASP A 131 -6.24 12.24 -18.61
C ASP A 131 -7.51 13.08 -18.44
N ASP A 132 -8.15 13.44 -19.56
CA ASP A 132 -9.41 14.14 -19.52
C ASP A 132 -10.48 13.28 -18.84
N HIS A 133 -11.09 13.83 -17.80
CA HIS A 133 -12.21 13.17 -17.14
C HIS A 133 -13.51 13.50 -17.88
N PRO A 134 -14.40 12.52 -18.11
CA PRO A 134 -15.69 12.80 -18.70
C PRO A 134 -16.47 13.74 -17.77
N ILE A 135 -16.85 14.91 -18.29
CA ILE A 135 -17.74 15.82 -17.57
C ILE A 135 -19.08 15.11 -17.38
N ALA A 136 -19.55 15.00 -16.13
CA ALA A 136 -20.87 14.47 -15.84
C ALA A 136 -21.94 15.33 -16.54
N LYS A 137 -22.60 14.76 -17.55
CA LYS A 137 -23.68 15.43 -18.29
C LYS A 137 -25.01 15.10 -17.64
N ASN A 138 -25.76 16.13 -17.25
CA ASN A 138 -27.12 15.97 -16.72
C ASN A 138 -28.12 15.83 -17.88
N ASN A 139 -28.00 14.77 -18.67
CA ASN A 139 -28.83 14.52 -19.86
C ASN A 139 -29.84 13.38 -19.66
N LEU A 140 -30.06 12.94 -18.42
CA LEU A 140 -31.05 11.93 -18.10
C LEU A 140 -32.44 12.55 -18.15
N SER A 141 -33.29 12.12 -19.08
CA SER A 141 -34.64 12.71 -19.28
C SER A 141 -35.58 12.55 -18.09
N ARG A 142 -35.27 11.63 -17.16
CA ARG A 142 -36.09 11.30 -15.99
C ARG A 142 -35.45 11.65 -14.66
N PHE A 143 -34.24 12.18 -14.66
CA PHE A 143 -33.50 12.51 -13.44
C PHE A 143 -32.95 13.93 -13.55
N LYS A 144 -33.02 14.67 -12.45
CA LYS A 144 -32.38 15.97 -12.31
C LYS A 144 -31.35 15.84 -11.19
N GLY A 145 -30.07 16.00 -11.52
CA GLY A 145 -29.03 16.08 -10.50
C GLY A 145 -29.23 17.34 -9.64
N GLU A 146 -29.11 17.18 -8.31
CA GLU A 146 -29.11 18.28 -7.35
C GLU A 146 -27.82 18.24 -6.53
N THR A 147 -27.20 19.40 -6.35
CA THR A 147 -26.01 19.53 -5.51
C THR A 147 -26.44 19.84 -4.09
N ILE A 148 -25.91 19.07 -3.14
CA ILE A 148 -26.16 19.25 -1.71
C ILE A 148 -24.86 19.65 -1.02
N PHE A 149 -24.98 20.49 0.00
CA PHE A 149 -23.88 20.88 0.87
C PHE A 149 -24.26 20.54 2.31
N ILE A 150 -23.43 19.74 2.96
CA ILE A 150 -23.66 19.30 4.34
C ILE A 150 -22.57 19.91 5.20
N GLY A 151 -22.92 20.98 5.91
CA GLY A 151 -22.00 21.77 6.71
C GLY A 151 -20.91 22.47 5.90
N GLU A 152 -19.99 23.12 6.61
CA GLU A 152 -18.80 23.75 6.01
C GLU A 152 -17.62 22.78 6.10
N LYS A 153 -17.41 21.97 5.06
CA LYS A 153 -16.27 21.07 4.96
C LYS A 153 -15.31 21.52 3.87
N GLN A 154 -14.01 21.55 4.18
CA GLN A 154 -12.97 21.88 3.20
C GLN A 154 -12.93 20.90 2.01
N ALA A 155 -13.19 19.61 2.26
CA ALA A 155 -13.32 18.59 1.23
C ALA A 155 -14.22 17.45 1.73
N PRO A 156 -15.22 17.00 0.95
CA PRO A 156 -16.03 15.85 1.33
C PRO A 156 -15.18 14.58 1.24
N LYS A 157 -15.11 13.81 2.33
CA LYS A 157 -14.43 12.51 2.38
C LYS A 157 -15.47 11.44 2.60
N THR A 158 -16.43 11.34 1.68
CA THR A 158 -17.57 10.42 1.81
C THR A 158 -17.10 8.97 1.87
N THR A 159 -17.46 8.27 2.93
CA THR A 159 -17.11 6.85 3.17
C THR A 159 -18.30 5.91 3.14
N LEU A 160 -19.51 6.45 3.28
CA LEU A 160 -20.76 5.70 3.26
C LEU A 160 -21.82 6.50 2.49
N LEU A 161 -22.57 5.81 1.65
CA LEU A 161 -23.81 6.31 1.05
C LEU A 161 -24.85 5.19 1.10
N LYS A 162 -25.90 5.34 1.91
CA LYS A 162 -26.96 4.33 2.07
C LYS A 162 -28.34 4.97 2.06
N TYR A 163 -29.23 4.45 1.23
CA TYR A 163 -30.63 4.85 1.25
C TYR A 163 -31.46 3.82 2.01
N ASP A 164 -32.15 4.24 3.07
CA ASP A 164 -33.13 3.41 3.77
C ASP A 164 -34.49 3.55 3.08
N SER A 165 -34.86 2.53 2.30
CA SER A 165 -36.14 2.51 1.58
C SER A 165 -37.38 2.49 2.49
N LEU A 166 -37.27 2.06 3.75
CA LEU A 166 -38.41 2.01 4.67
C LEU A 166 -38.75 3.40 5.23
N ARG A 167 -37.72 4.18 5.56
CA ARG A 167 -37.88 5.53 6.13
C ARG A 167 -37.67 6.64 5.09
N SER A 168 -37.25 6.29 3.89
CA SER A 168 -36.90 7.20 2.80
C SER A 168 -35.80 8.21 3.15
N HIS A 169 -34.86 7.82 4.02
CA HIS A 169 -33.72 8.65 4.41
C HIS A 169 -32.45 8.27 3.66
N LEU A 170 -31.62 9.26 3.36
CA LEU A 170 -30.27 9.06 2.82
C LEU A 170 -29.23 9.30 3.91
N TYR A 171 -28.37 8.32 4.14
CA TYR A 171 -27.29 8.35 5.11
C TYR A 171 -25.97 8.54 4.39
N ILE A 172 -25.21 9.55 4.81
CA ILE A 172 -23.95 9.97 4.21
C ILE A 172 -22.89 9.98 5.30
N GLY A 173 -21.97 9.03 5.24
CA GLY A 173 -20.83 8.98 6.16
C GLY A 173 -19.63 9.76 5.66
N ASP A 174 -18.83 10.27 6.59
CA ASP A 174 -17.59 11.00 6.31
C ASP A 174 -16.41 10.44 7.12
N ALA A 175 -15.22 10.53 6.54
CA ALA A 175 -13.95 10.20 7.20
C ALA A 175 -13.68 10.93 8.52
N SER A 176 -14.44 11.99 8.81
CA SER A 176 -14.42 12.73 10.08
C SER A 176 -15.26 12.06 11.18
N ASN A 177 -15.62 10.78 10.99
CA ASN A 177 -16.33 9.94 11.95
C ASN A 177 -17.78 10.38 12.22
N GLU A 178 -18.48 10.79 11.17
CA GLU A 178 -19.87 11.21 11.27
C GLU A 178 -20.75 10.59 10.18
N VAL A 179 -22.04 10.40 10.49
CA VAL A 179 -23.09 10.04 9.53
C VAL A 179 -24.12 11.15 9.52
N SER A 180 -24.26 11.83 8.39
CA SER A 180 -25.34 12.79 8.15
C SER A 180 -26.56 12.08 7.58
N VAL A 181 -27.75 12.45 8.05
CA VAL A 181 -29.04 11.89 7.63
C VAL A 181 -29.82 12.96 6.89
N LEU A 182 -30.23 12.68 5.67
CA LEU A 182 -31.06 13.55 4.85
C LEU A 182 -32.46 12.96 4.66
N GLN A 183 -33.44 13.85 4.64
CA GLN A 183 -34.84 13.57 4.29
C GLN A 183 -35.01 13.25 2.80
N PRO A 184 -36.19 12.74 2.38
CA PRO A 184 -36.46 12.45 0.97
C PRO A 184 -36.30 13.66 0.03
N ASP A 185 -36.45 14.87 0.56
CA ASP A 185 -36.26 16.16 -0.12
C ASP A 185 -34.81 16.67 -0.06
N LEU A 186 -33.88 15.81 0.36
CA LEU A 186 -32.45 16.07 0.54
C LEU A 186 -32.11 17.14 1.58
N GLN A 187 -33.09 17.57 2.39
CA GLN A 187 -32.83 18.47 3.51
C GLN A 187 -32.15 17.72 4.65
N PHE A 188 -31.21 18.39 5.32
CA PHE A 188 -30.54 17.86 6.50
C PHE A 188 -31.55 17.56 7.61
N ALA A 189 -31.51 16.34 8.14
CA ALA A 189 -32.38 15.90 9.22
C ALA A 189 -31.61 15.88 10.55
N SER A 190 -30.49 15.16 10.60
CA SER A 190 -29.65 15.00 11.79
C SER A 190 -28.28 14.47 11.43
N TYR A 191 -27.39 14.34 12.41
CA TYR A 191 -26.12 13.64 12.28
C TYR A 191 -25.87 12.71 13.47
N TRP A 192 -25.04 11.70 13.26
CA TRP A 192 -24.54 10.80 14.28
C TRP A 192 -23.02 10.90 14.35
N GLN A 193 -22.50 11.08 15.57
CA GLN A 193 -21.08 10.87 15.81
C GLN A 193 -20.84 9.36 15.97
N VAL A 194 -19.87 8.84 15.25
CA VAL A 194 -19.46 7.43 15.34
C VAL A 194 -17.99 7.34 15.76
N GLU A 195 -17.55 6.16 16.13
CA GLU A 195 -16.20 5.95 16.70
C GLU A 195 -15.09 6.10 15.66
N SER A 196 -15.38 5.72 14.41
CA SER A 196 -14.46 5.83 13.28
C SER A 196 -15.22 5.97 11.97
N ALA A 197 -14.50 6.14 10.86
CA ALA A 197 -15.07 6.30 9.54
C ALA A 197 -16.12 5.20 9.23
N PRO A 198 -17.39 5.57 9.03
CA PRO A 198 -18.46 4.63 8.75
C PRO A 198 -18.42 4.22 7.27
N VAL A 199 -18.59 2.93 6.98
CA VAL A 199 -18.55 2.38 5.61
C VAL A 199 -19.80 1.61 5.22
N ASP A 200 -20.60 1.18 6.19
CA ASP A 200 -21.93 0.64 5.95
C ASP A 200 -22.87 0.95 7.12
N VAL A 201 -24.16 0.92 6.85
CA VAL A 201 -25.20 0.97 7.87
C VAL A 201 -26.31 0.00 7.50
N ASP A 202 -26.75 -0.78 8.48
CA ASP A 202 -27.90 -1.67 8.37
C ASP A 202 -29.03 -1.25 9.30
N PHE A 203 -30.26 -1.54 8.87
CA PHE A 203 -31.49 -1.19 9.57
C PHE A 203 -32.31 -2.46 9.87
N PRO A 204 -31.89 -3.28 10.86
CA PRO A 204 -32.65 -4.46 11.27
C PRO A 204 -34.12 -4.10 11.61
N LYS A 205 -35.06 -4.99 11.27
CA LYS A 205 -36.49 -4.79 11.55
C LYS A 205 -36.78 -4.71 13.05
N ASP A 206 -36.15 -5.58 13.82
CA ASP A 206 -36.38 -5.78 15.25
C ASP A 206 -35.08 -5.57 16.05
N GLY A 207 -34.38 -4.47 15.80
CA GLY A 207 -33.12 -4.17 16.46
C GLY A 207 -32.65 -2.72 16.30
N PRO A 208 -31.58 -2.33 17.01
CA PRO A 208 -30.97 -1.03 16.80
C PRO A 208 -30.34 -0.93 15.42
N VAL A 209 -30.22 0.30 14.92
CA VAL A 209 -29.41 0.60 13.73
C VAL A 209 -27.96 0.17 14.00
N GLN A 210 -27.34 -0.46 13.01
CA GLN A 210 -25.96 -0.94 13.10
C GLN A 210 -25.10 -0.19 12.11
N VAL A 211 -24.05 0.48 12.57
CA VAL A 211 -23.10 1.19 11.72
C VAL A 211 -21.78 0.45 11.73
N LEU A 212 -21.32 0.02 10.55
CA LEU A 212 -20.00 -0.59 10.38
C LEU A 212 -18.97 0.51 10.19
N CYS A 213 -17.93 0.50 11.03
CA CYS A 213 -16.81 1.45 10.95
C CYS A 213 -15.49 0.69 10.73
N ILE A 214 -14.50 1.35 10.15
CA ILE A 214 -13.21 0.72 9.74
C ILE A 214 -12.00 1.16 10.56
N GLY A 215 -12.19 1.90 11.65
CA GLY A 215 -11.10 2.42 12.47
C GLY A 215 -10.37 3.58 11.80
N SER A 216 -9.23 3.29 11.17
CA SER A 216 -8.39 4.32 10.53
C SER A 216 -8.48 4.23 9.01
N ILE A 217 -8.85 5.34 8.36
CA ILE A 217 -8.72 5.46 6.90
C ILE A 217 -7.26 5.62 6.49
N THR A 218 -6.47 6.31 7.31
CA THR A 218 -5.04 6.48 7.06
C THR A 218 -4.31 5.18 7.38
N PRO A 219 -3.33 4.74 6.56
CA PRO A 219 -2.50 3.60 6.87
C PRO A 219 -1.88 3.74 8.26
N SER A 220 -1.98 2.69 9.08
CA SER A 220 -1.46 2.64 10.45
C SER A 220 -1.31 1.19 10.87
N GLU A 221 -0.28 0.92 11.67
CA GLU A 221 -0.03 -0.37 12.32
C GLU A 221 -0.83 -0.52 13.62
N LYS A 222 -1.49 0.55 14.09
CA LYS A 222 -2.36 0.48 15.27
C LYS A 222 -3.53 -0.45 15.00
N ARG A 223 -3.76 -1.36 15.95
CA ARG A 223 -5.01 -2.09 16.05
C ARG A 223 -6.11 -1.16 16.56
N ARG A 224 -6.71 -0.41 15.65
CA ARG A 224 -7.98 0.30 15.86
C ARG A 224 -9.06 -0.47 15.12
N ALA A 225 -9.43 -1.63 15.66
CA ALA A 225 -10.67 -2.28 15.28
C ALA A 225 -11.70 -1.87 16.33
N VAL A 226 -12.81 -1.27 15.89
CA VAL A 226 -14.04 -1.16 16.67
C VAL A 226 -14.77 -2.49 16.53
#